data_AF-A0A7J8XTE2-F1
#
_entry.id   AF-A0A7J8XTE2-F1
#
_cell.length_a   1.000
_cell.length_b   1.000
_cell.length_c   1.000
_cell.angle_alpha   90.00
_cell.angle_beta   90.00
_cell.angle_gamma   90.00
#
_symmetry.space_group_name_H-M   'P 1'
#
loop_
_entity.id
_entity.type
_entity.pdbx_description
1 polymer ?
#
loop_
_entity_poly.entity_id
_entity_poly.type
_entity_poly.pdbx_seq_one_letter_code
_entity_poly.pdbx_strand_id
1 'polypeptide(L)'
;MTEGNLDDASTNQSVPQDIDLESRKLLIIVTPTYARSFQAYYLNRLAYTLKLVQPPLLWIVVEMTLQSDETADILRRSGVMYRHLVCKKNLTDIKDRSVHQRNVALSHIETHHLDGIVYFADEHNIYSIDLFEQMRHIRQFGTWPVAKQTSDKSRAVLEGPVCNGTQVIGWHLNGLSKRFQRFHAEMSGFAFNSTILWDPKPWHRPTLEPIRQLDTVEDGFHASSFIERVVQDESQMEGLPHDCSRVMVWELNVESSNSFYPKKWSMKNNLDIIAPLA
;
A
#
# COMPACT_ATOMS: atom_id res chain seq x y z
N MET A 1 59.13 -9.46 48.70
CA MET A 1 58.55 -8.12 48.81
C MET A 1 58.09 -7.74 47.41
N THR A 2 56.81 -7.38 47.32
CA THR A 2 56.08 -6.59 46.29
C THR A 2 57.00 -5.64 45.48
N GLU A 3 56.75 -5.24 44.23
CA GLU A 3 55.56 -5.09 43.38
C GLU A 3 56.10 -4.59 42.01
N GLY A 4 55.32 -4.68 40.91
CA GLY A 4 55.49 -3.72 39.80
C GLY A 4 55.31 -4.25 38.38
N ASN A 5 54.05 -4.23 37.92
CA ASN A 5 53.59 -4.34 36.53
C ASN A 5 54.31 -3.39 35.55
N LEU A 6 54.47 -3.85 34.29
CA LEU A 6 53.82 -3.18 33.15
C LEU A 6 53.71 -4.16 31.97
N ASP A 7 52.53 -4.77 31.83
CA ASP A 7 52.15 -5.58 30.68
C ASP A 7 51.81 -4.68 29.49
N ASP A 8 52.59 -4.76 28.41
CA ASP A 8 52.23 -4.21 27.11
C ASP A 8 51.70 -5.34 26.21
N ALA A 9 50.46 -5.74 26.48
CA ALA A 9 49.73 -6.71 25.67
C ALA A 9 48.95 -5.94 24.59
N SER A 10 49.54 -5.83 23.40
CA SER A 10 48.87 -5.37 22.18
C SER A 10 47.72 -6.32 21.82
N THR A 11 46.56 -6.10 22.42
CA THR A 11 45.34 -6.83 22.09
C THR A 11 44.70 -6.09 20.93
N ASN A 12 45.03 -6.51 19.70
CA ASN A 12 44.25 -6.16 18.51
C ASN A 12 42.86 -6.78 18.68
N GLN A 13 41.96 -6.05 19.35
CA GLN A 13 40.54 -6.32 19.32
C GLN A 13 40.07 -6.07 17.89
N SER A 14 39.99 -7.15 17.12
CA SER A 14 39.17 -7.19 15.92
C SER A 14 37.75 -6.81 16.32
N VAL A 15 37.36 -5.58 15.99
CA VAL A 15 35.97 -5.16 15.97
C VAL A 15 35.23 -6.17 15.08
N PRO A 16 34.17 -6.86 15.56
CA PRO A 16 33.29 -7.58 14.66
C PRO A 16 32.43 -6.54 13.92
N GLN A 17 33.02 -5.87 12.92
CA GLN A 17 32.29 -5.15 11.91
C GLN A 17 31.94 -6.15 10.81
N ASP A 18 30.82 -6.83 11.02
CA ASP A 18 29.82 -7.14 9.99
C ASP A 18 28.77 -8.02 10.66
N ILE A 19 27.91 -7.37 11.46
CA ILE A 19 26.55 -7.88 11.60
C ILE A 19 25.93 -7.59 10.25
N ASP A 20 25.81 -8.64 9.45
CA ASP A 20 25.01 -8.74 8.23
C ASP A 20 23.72 -7.93 8.42
N LEU A 21 23.74 -6.67 7.96
CA LEU A 21 22.55 -5.84 7.91
C LEU A 21 21.77 -6.38 6.71
N GLU A 22 21.12 -7.53 6.90
CA GLU A 22 20.16 -8.12 5.99
C GLU A 22 19.38 -6.98 5.34
N SER A 23 19.72 -6.70 4.07
CA SER A 23 19.27 -5.51 3.37
C SER A 23 17.76 -5.63 3.21
N ARG A 24 17.01 -5.04 4.14
CA ARG A 24 15.55 -5.10 4.16
C ARG A 24 15.02 -4.64 2.80
N LYS A 25 14.15 -5.45 2.21
CA LYS A 25 13.52 -5.13 0.91
C LYS A 25 12.83 -3.78 0.95
N LEU A 26 12.98 -2.94 -0.07
CA LEU A 26 12.24 -1.69 -0.19
C LEU A 26 10.74 -1.97 -0.21
N LEU A 27 9.95 -1.26 0.60
CA LEU A 27 8.50 -1.22 0.43
C LEU A 27 8.12 -0.05 -0.46
N ILE A 28 7.35 -0.30 -1.52
CA ILE A 28 6.87 0.70 -2.48
C ILE A 28 5.36 0.83 -2.30
N ILE A 29 4.94 1.83 -1.52
CA ILE A 29 3.54 2.06 -1.18
C ILE A 29 2.93 2.98 -2.21
N VAL A 30 1.93 2.50 -2.95
CA VAL A 30 1.26 3.25 -4.01
C VAL A 30 -0.11 3.72 -3.53
N THR A 31 -0.30 5.04 -3.46
CA THR A 31 -1.55 5.65 -2.99
C THR A 31 -2.16 6.55 -4.06
N PRO A 32 -3.30 6.15 -4.67
CA PRO A 32 -4.09 7.05 -5.50
C PRO A 32 -4.84 8.07 -4.63
N THR A 33 -4.85 9.34 -5.03
CA THR A 33 -5.56 10.41 -4.31
C THR A 33 -6.17 11.44 -5.26
N TYR A 34 -7.18 12.18 -4.80
CA TYR A 34 -7.76 13.29 -5.55
C TYR A 34 -8.33 14.34 -4.60
N ALA A 35 -8.50 15.56 -5.08
CA ALA A 35 -9.05 16.66 -4.30
C ALA A 35 -10.47 16.35 -3.80
N ARG A 36 -10.65 16.22 -2.47
CA ARG A 36 -11.93 16.00 -1.78
C ARG A 36 -11.89 16.45 -0.32
N SER A 37 -13.06 16.57 0.32
CA SER A 37 -13.20 17.11 1.68
C SER A 37 -12.35 16.42 2.74
N PHE A 38 -12.16 15.11 2.66
CA PHE A 38 -11.34 14.34 3.61
C PHE A 38 -9.95 13.94 3.09
N GLN A 39 -9.53 14.46 1.93
CA GLN A 39 -8.24 14.11 1.33
C GLN A 39 -7.09 14.36 2.30
N ALA A 40 -6.99 15.57 2.84
CA ALA A 40 -5.91 15.91 3.76
C ALA A 40 -5.96 15.12 5.07
N TYR A 41 -7.16 14.78 5.57
CA TYR A 41 -7.28 13.90 6.74
C TYR A 41 -6.70 12.52 6.44
N TYR A 42 -7.10 11.92 5.31
CA TYR A 42 -6.65 10.59 4.92
C TYR A 42 -5.15 10.51 4.64
N LEU A 43 -4.61 11.47 3.90
CA LEU A 43 -3.17 11.54 3.61
C LEU A 43 -2.34 11.74 4.88
N ASN A 44 -2.75 12.63 5.80
CA ASN A 44 -2.03 12.82 7.06
C ASN A 44 -2.07 11.55 7.93
N ARG A 45 -3.23 10.89 8.04
CA ARG A 45 -3.36 9.66 8.81
C ARG A 45 -2.45 8.56 8.25
N LEU A 46 -2.50 8.33 6.93
CA LEU A 46 -1.64 7.34 6.29
C LEU A 46 -0.16 7.71 6.44
N ALA A 47 0.21 8.98 6.28
CA ALA A 47 1.57 9.46 6.49
C ALA A 47 2.09 9.15 7.91
N TYR A 48 1.27 9.35 8.95
CA TYR A 48 1.65 9.01 10.32
C TYR A 48 1.85 7.51 10.51
N THR A 49 1.02 6.66 9.90
CA THR A 49 1.23 5.21 9.90
C THR A 49 2.54 4.85 9.19
N LEU A 50 2.78 5.36 7.98
CA LEU A 50 3.98 5.06 7.19
C LEU A 50 5.26 5.56 7.85
N LYS A 51 5.20 6.66 8.60
CA LYS A 51 6.34 7.18 9.38
C LYS A 51 6.82 6.22 10.47
N LEU A 52 5.94 5.35 10.98
CA LEU A 52 6.29 4.34 11.98
C LEU A 52 6.89 3.07 11.36
N VAL A 53 6.77 2.89 10.05
CA VAL A 53 7.32 1.74 9.34
C VAL A 53 8.83 1.91 9.23
N GLN A 54 9.58 0.86 9.57
CA GLN A 54 11.05 0.91 9.50
C GLN A 54 11.50 1.10 8.04
N PRO A 55 12.56 1.86 7.75
CA PRO A 55 13.11 1.96 6.40
C PRO A 55 13.76 0.64 5.93
N PRO A 56 13.92 0.43 4.61
CA PRO A 56 13.58 1.35 3.53
C PRO A 56 12.10 1.28 3.12
N LEU A 57 11.51 2.45 2.86
CA LEU A 57 10.14 2.64 2.37
C LEU A 57 10.09 3.84 1.41
N LEU A 58 9.37 3.68 0.31
CA LEU A 58 9.07 4.72 -0.66
C LEU A 58 7.55 4.86 -0.83
N TRP A 59 7.03 6.05 -0.57
CA TRP A 59 5.61 6.36 -0.76
C TRP A 59 5.37 7.06 -2.10
N ILE A 60 4.75 6.37 -3.05
CA ILE A 60 4.35 6.93 -4.34
C ILE A 60 2.91 7.41 -4.24
N VAL A 61 2.71 8.72 -4.22
CA VAL A 61 1.40 9.35 -4.20
C VAL A 61 1.05 9.84 -5.59
N VAL A 62 -0.04 9.32 -6.16
CA VAL A 62 -0.48 9.68 -7.51
C VAL A 62 -1.75 10.51 -7.40
N GLU A 63 -1.63 11.81 -7.64
CA GLU A 63 -2.75 12.75 -7.58
C GLU A 63 -3.45 12.87 -8.94
N MET A 64 -4.78 12.90 -8.92
CA MET A 64 -5.56 13.07 -10.14
C MET A 64 -5.51 14.52 -10.65
N THR A 65 -5.41 14.69 -11.97
CA THR A 65 -5.46 15.96 -12.71
C THR A 65 -4.22 16.84 -12.57
N LEU A 66 -3.80 17.19 -11.36
CA LEU A 66 -2.70 18.12 -11.11
C LEU A 66 -2.01 17.85 -9.77
N GLN A 67 -0.78 18.35 -9.64
CA GLN A 67 -0.04 18.36 -8.39
C GLN A 67 -0.48 19.57 -7.55
N SER A 68 -1.26 19.37 -6.49
CA SER A 68 -1.77 20.50 -5.70
C SER A 68 -0.75 20.98 -4.66
N ASP A 69 -0.77 22.28 -4.36
CA ASP A 69 0.03 22.86 -3.28
C ASP A 69 -0.29 22.17 -1.94
N GLU A 70 -1.57 21.88 -1.72
CA GLU A 70 -2.08 21.24 -0.51
C GLU A 70 -1.51 19.84 -0.32
N THR A 71 -1.58 18.98 -1.34
CA THR A 71 -1.00 17.63 -1.27
C THR A 71 0.52 17.72 -1.13
N ALA A 72 1.18 18.60 -1.88
CA ALA A 72 2.63 18.75 -1.82
C ALA A 72 3.12 19.20 -0.43
N ASP A 73 2.40 20.09 0.26
CA ASP A 73 2.71 20.52 1.62
C ASP A 73 2.56 19.37 2.63
N ILE A 74 1.50 18.56 2.52
CA ILE A 74 1.29 17.37 3.37
C ILE A 74 2.45 16.38 3.21
N LEU A 75 2.81 16.05 1.97
CA LEU A 75 3.89 15.09 1.70
C LEU A 75 5.23 15.60 2.21
N ARG A 76 5.54 16.90 2.00
CA ARG A 76 6.78 17.51 2.51
C ARG A 76 6.88 17.48 4.03
N ARG A 77 5.77 17.71 4.74
CA ARG A 77 5.73 17.71 6.20
C ARG A 77 5.70 16.31 6.82
N SER A 78 5.33 15.29 6.04
CA SER A 78 5.21 13.92 6.55
C SER A 78 6.52 13.36 7.11
N GLY A 79 7.67 13.73 6.52
CA GLY A 79 8.96 13.12 6.81
C GLY A 79 9.13 11.71 6.24
N VAL A 80 8.17 11.22 5.44
CA VAL A 80 8.25 9.93 4.73
C VAL A 80 8.90 10.17 3.37
N MET A 81 9.81 9.29 2.93
CA MET A 81 10.37 9.38 1.58
C MET A 81 9.26 9.18 0.54
N TYR A 82 9.07 10.13 -0.36
CA TYR A 82 7.94 10.11 -1.30
C TYR A 82 8.31 10.47 -2.73
N ARG A 83 7.46 10.04 -3.67
CA ARG A 83 7.36 10.55 -5.03
C ARG A 83 5.93 10.99 -5.28
N HIS A 84 5.74 12.25 -5.69
CA HIS A 84 4.43 12.81 -6.00
C HIS A 84 4.25 12.85 -7.52
N LEU A 85 3.37 11.99 -8.03
CA LEU A 85 3.08 11.83 -9.46
C LEU A 85 1.70 12.38 -9.78
N VAL A 86 1.44 12.62 -11.07
CA VAL A 86 0.16 13.14 -11.56
C VAL A 86 -0.43 12.21 -12.62
N CYS A 87 -1.72 11.87 -12.47
CA CYS A 87 -2.49 11.20 -13.51
C CYS A 87 -3.31 12.22 -14.30
N LYS A 88 -2.96 12.44 -15.58
CA LYS A 88 -3.60 13.45 -16.46
C LYS A 88 -4.76 12.89 -17.32
N LYS A 89 -5.38 11.78 -16.92
CA LYS A 89 -6.44 11.13 -17.72
C LYS A 89 -7.74 11.97 -17.61
N ASN A 90 -8.45 12.14 -18.72
CA ASN A 90 -9.65 12.99 -18.78
C ASN A 90 -10.79 12.42 -17.91
N LEU A 91 -11.31 13.22 -16.97
CA LEU A 91 -12.33 12.79 -16.00
C LEU A 91 -13.68 12.37 -16.61
N THR A 92 -13.95 12.75 -17.87
CA THR A 92 -15.20 12.45 -18.59
C THR A 92 -15.30 10.99 -19.05
N ASP A 93 -14.20 10.25 -19.05
CA ASP A 93 -14.06 8.93 -19.66
C ASP A 93 -13.57 7.87 -18.65
N ILE A 94 -13.83 8.09 -17.36
CA ILE A 94 -13.25 7.27 -16.28
C ILE A 94 -14.36 6.72 -15.39
N LYS A 95 -14.52 5.40 -15.41
CA LYS A 95 -15.33 4.66 -14.43
C LYS A 95 -14.62 4.59 -13.08
N ASP A 96 -13.33 4.21 -13.08
CA ASP A 96 -12.51 4.15 -11.88
C ASP A 96 -11.19 4.94 -12.04
N ARG A 97 -11.07 6.03 -11.27
CA ARG A 97 -9.88 6.90 -11.26
C ARG A 97 -8.65 6.17 -10.73
N SER A 98 -8.85 5.29 -9.76
CA SER A 98 -7.77 4.62 -9.04
C SER A 98 -6.98 3.67 -9.94
N VAL A 99 -7.65 3.03 -10.92
CA VAL A 99 -7.01 2.17 -11.94
C VAL A 99 -5.94 2.94 -12.73
N HIS A 100 -6.28 4.12 -13.24
CA HIS A 100 -5.33 4.92 -14.03
C HIS A 100 -4.18 5.46 -13.17
N GLN A 101 -4.46 5.83 -11.93
CA GLN A 101 -3.45 6.31 -10.99
C GLN A 101 -2.45 5.20 -10.63
N ARG A 102 -2.94 3.98 -10.32
CA ARG A 102 -2.09 2.81 -10.09
C ARG A 102 -1.27 2.47 -11.33
N ASN A 103 -1.83 2.57 -12.54
CA ASN A 103 -1.08 2.37 -13.78
C ASN A 103 0.04 3.40 -14.01
N VAL A 104 -0.16 4.67 -13.62
CA VAL A 104 0.91 5.69 -13.63
C VAL A 104 2.03 5.29 -12.67
N ALA A 105 1.70 4.82 -11.47
CA ALA A 105 2.70 4.33 -10.53
C ALA A 105 3.44 3.09 -11.05
N LEU A 106 2.73 2.10 -11.61
CA LEU A 106 3.32 0.90 -12.20
C LEU A 106 4.30 1.26 -13.32
N SER A 107 3.91 2.16 -14.22
CA SER A 107 4.80 2.66 -15.29
C SER A 107 6.04 3.34 -14.72
N HIS A 108 5.89 4.11 -13.64
CA HIS A 108 6.98 4.78 -12.97
C HIS A 108 7.95 3.82 -12.29
N ILE A 109 7.42 2.79 -11.61
CA ILE A 109 8.19 1.72 -10.96
C ILE A 109 8.97 0.94 -12.02
N GLU A 110 8.32 0.56 -13.12
CA GLU A 110 8.91 -0.16 -14.23
C GLU A 110 10.00 0.66 -14.93
N THR A 111 9.74 1.93 -15.26
CA THR A 111 10.72 2.79 -15.96
C THR A 111 12.01 2.99 -15.16
N HIS A 112 11.91 3.04 -13.84
CA HIS A 112 13.06 3.28 -12.95
C HIS A 112 13.60 2.01 -12.29
N HIS A 113 13.07 0.82 -12.65
CA HIS A 113 13.40 -0.48 -12.03
C HIS A 113 13.49 -0.41 -10.51
N LEU A 114 12.47 0.15 -9.86
CA LEU A 114 12.46 0.28 -8.40
C LEU A 114 12.25 -1.09 -7.77
N ASP A 115 13.34 -1.75 -7.36
CA ASP A 115 13.34 -3.10 -6.79
C ASP A 115 12.83 -3.11 -5.34
N GLY A 116 11.67 -3.73 -5.12
CA GLY A 116 11.01 -3.81 -3.83
C GLY A 116 9.65 -4.53 -3.88
N ILE A 117 8.92 -4.44 -2.78
CA ILE A 117 7.56 -4.98 -2.65
C ILE A 117 6.55 -3.86 -2.90
N VAL A 118 5.76 -3.98 -3.97
CA VAL A 118 4.72 -3.02 -4.34
C VAL A 118 3.44 -3.34 -3.59
N TYR A 119 2.87 -2.33 -2.94
CA TYR A 119 1.59 -2.43 -2.24
C TYR A 119 0.64 -1.30 -2.64
N PHE A 120 -0.59 -1.63 -3.01
CA PHE A 120 -1.63 -0.64 -3.29
C PHE A 120 -2.35 -0.25 -2.00
N ALA A 121 -2.05 0.94 -1.49
CA ALA A 121 -2.60 1.46 -0.26
C ALA A 121 -3.51 2.67 -0.52
N ASP A 122 -4.82 2.44 -0.61
CA ASP A 122 -5.81 3.51 -0.70
C ASP A 122 -5.84 4.37 0.58
N GLU A 123 -5.85 5.69 0.43
CA GLU A 123 -5.68 6.65 1.55
C GLU A 123 -6.73 6.53 2.67
N HIS A 124 -7.91 5.97 2.36
CA HIS A 124 -9.03 5.88 3.28
C HIS A 124 -9.03 4.59 4.13
N ASN A 125 -8.21 3.61 3.78
CA ASN A 125 -8.10 2.36 4.53
C ASN A 125 -7.25 2.55 5.80
N ILE A 126 -7.42 1.63 6.73
CA ILE A 126 -6.68 1.56 7.99
C ILE A 126 -5.72 0.38 7.91
N TYR A 127 -4.46 0.63 8.27
CA TYR A 127 -3.37 -0.34 8.15
C TYR A 127 -2.71 -0.57 9.50
N SER A 128 -2.55 -1.84 9.88
CA SER A 128 -1.68 -2.22 10.99
C SER A 128 -0.22 -2.08 10.58
N ILE A 129 0.66 -1.64 11.50
CA ILE A 129 2.10 -1.58 11.25
C ILE A 129 2.67 -2.97 10.96
N ASP A 130 2.12 -4.00 11.61
CA ASP A 130 2.52 -5.40 11.41
C ASP A 130 2.45 -5.84 9.95
N LEU A 131 1.51 -5.29 9.17
CA LEU A 131 1.39 -5.59 7.74
C LEU A 131 2.69 -5.31 7.01
N PHE A 132 3.28 -4.14 7.25
CA PHE A 132 4.46 -3.68 6.56
C PHE A 132 5.68 -4.54 6.90
N GLU A 133 5.76 -5.04 8.14
CA GLU A 133 6.79 -6.00 8.52
C GLU A 133 6.56 -7.38 7.87
N GLN A 134 5.31 -7.85 7.78
CA GLN A 134 5.00 -9.10 7.06
C GLN A 134 5.35 -9.00 5.57
N MET A 135 5.00 -7.89 4.91
CA MET A 135 5.25 -7.69 3.48
C MET A 135 6.74 -7.80 3.09
N ARG A 136 7.68 -7.49 4.00
CA ARG A 136 9.12 -7.63 3.74
C ARG A 136 9.55 -9.08 3.47
N HIS A 137 8.80 -10.04 3.98
CA HIS A 137 9.07 -11.46 3.80
C HIS A 137 8.58 -11.99 2.45
N ILE A 138 7.80 -11.19 1.70
CA ILE A 138 7.24 -11.58 0.41
C ILE A 138 8.37 -11.91 -0.57
N ARG A 139 8.35 -13.12 -1.11
CA ARG A 139 9.26 -13.56 -2.17
C ARG A 139 8.71 -13.12 -3.53
N GLN A 140 7.43 -13.41 -3.75
CA GLN A 140 6.78 -13.29 -5.04
C GLN A 140 5.49 -12.49 -4.95
N PHE A 141 4.48 -13.08 -4.33
CA PHE A 141 3.15 -12.52 -4.21
C PHE A 141 2.57 -12.89 -2.85
N GLY A 142 2.34 -11.90 -1.99
CA GLY A 142 1.74 -12.09 -0.67
C GLY A 142 0.27 -11.69 -0.65
N THR A 143 -0.54 -12.43 0.08
CA THR A 143 -1.97 -12.10 0.28
C THR A 143 -2.43 -12.34 1.71
N TRP A 144 -3.44 -11.59 2.16
CA TRP A 144 -3.96 -11.63 3.53
C TRP A 144 -5.44 -11.24 3.59
N PRO A 145 -6.13 -11.56 4.71
CA PRO A 145 -7.52 -11.16 4.90
C PRO A 145 -7.70 -9.66 5.10
N VAL A 146 -8.79 -9.13 4.54
CA VAL A 146 -9.22 -7.73 4.62
C VAL A 146 -10.59 -7.68 5.28
N ALA A 147 -10.73 -6.83 6.30
CA ALA A 147 -12.04 -6.53 6.88
C ALA A 147 -12.66 -5.33 6.16
N LYS A 148 -13.91 -5.47 5.73
CA LYS A 148 -14.63 -4.47 4.96
C LYS A 148 -15.92 -4.08 5.67
N GLN A 149 -16.21 -2.78 5.71
CA GLN A 149 -17.51 -2.32 6.20
C GLN A 149 -18.61 -2.64 5.16
N THR A 150 -19.73 -3.19 5.62
CA THR A 150 -20.91 -3.45 4.78
C THR A 150 -21.55 -2.16 4.30
N SER A 151 -22.33 -2.23 3.20
CA SER A 151 -22.99 -1.06 2.59
C SER A 151 -23.96 -0.34 3.53
N ASP A 152 -24.61 -1.06 4.44
CA ASP A 152 -25.49 -0.52 5.47
C ASP A 152 -24.72 0.07 6.68
N LYS A 153 -23.39 0.02 6.65
CA LYS A 153 -22.44 0.50 7.68
C LYS A 153 -22.63 -0.12 9.06
N SER A 154 -23.44 -1.18 9.17
CA SER A 154 -23.82 -1.78 10.44
C SER A 154 -22.88 -2.91 10.88
N ARG A 155 -22.15 -3.51 9.92
CA ARG A 155 -21.31 -4.70 10.15
C ARG A 155 -19.97 -4.61 9.43
N ALA A 156 -18.98 -5.32 9.97
CA ALA A 156 -17.74 -5.62 9.29
C ALA A 156 -17.77 -7.07 8.81
N VAL A 157 -17.34 -7.31 7.59
CA VAL A 157 -17.24 -8.63 6.97
C VAL A 157 -15.79 -8.91 6.63
N LEU A 158 -15.39 -10.17 6.73
CA LEU A 158 -14.04 -10.60 6.44
C LEU A 158 -14.01 -11.27 5.07
N GLU A 159 -13.05 -10.88 4.22
CA GLU A 159 -12.81 -11.52 2.94
C GLU A 159 -11.30 -11.75 2.77
N GLY A 160 -10.91 -12.87 2.16
CA GLY A 160 -9.50 -13.15 1.88
C GLY A 160 -9.12 -14.63 1.86
N PRO A 161 -7.82 -14.94 1.85
CA PRO A 161 -7.32 -16.29 1.68
C PRO A 161 -7.55 -17.14 2.93
N VAL A 162 -7.80 -18.43 2.71
CA VAL A 162 -7.73 -19.49 3.73
C VAL A 162 -6.42 -20.22 3.53
N CYS A 163 -5.64 -20.36 4.59
CA CYS A 163 -4.25 -20.80 4.50
C CYS A 163 -3.97 -22.00 5.41
N ASN A 164 -3.05 -22.86 4.96
CA ASN A 164 -2.41 -23.89 5.77
C ASN A 164 -0.91 -23.57 5.81
N GLY A 165 -0.44 -23.04 6.94
CA GLY A 165 0.83 -22.34 7.02
C GLY A 165 0.85 -21.12 6.11
N THR A 166 1.83 -21.05 5.20
CA THR A 166 1.91 -19.98 4.20
C THR A 166 1.21 -20.34 2.89
N GLN A 167 0.71 -21.57 2.73
CA GLN A 167 0.08 -22.00 1.49
C GLN A 167 -1.38 -21.56 1.44
N VAL A 168 -1.79 -20.88 0.37
CA VAL A 168 -3.19 -20.54 0.11
C VAL A 168 -3.93 -21.79 -0.37
N ILE A 169 -4.94 -22.23 0.37
CA ILE A 169 -5.74 -23.43 0.09
C ILE A 169 -7.18 -23.12 -0.34
N GLY A 170 -7.58 -21.85 -0.28
CA GLY A 170 -8.92 -21.41 -0.69
C GLY A 170 -9.18 -19.95 -0.31
N TRP A 171 -10.44 -19.53 -0.42
CA TRP A 171 -10.87 -18.16 -0.18
C TRP A 171 -12.15 -18.12 0.66
N HIS A 172 -12.19 -17.23 1.64
CA HIS A 172 -13.38 -16.91 2.43
C HIS A 172 -14.03 -15.64 1.87
N LEU A 173 -15.31 -15.73 1.49
CA LEU A 173 -16.04 -14.67 0.78
C LEU A 173 -17.38 -14.41 1.44
N ASN A 174 -17.84 -13.15 1.36
CA ASN A 174 -19.15 -12.77 1.84
C ASN A 174 -20.07 -12.39 0.66
N GLY A 175 -20.61 -13.40 -0.02
CA GLY A 175 -21.61 -13.21 -1.09
C GLY A 175 -21.39 -14.11 -2.31
N LEU A 176 -22.47 -14.41 -3.04
CA LEU A 176 -22.42 -15.35 -4.16
C LEU A 176 -21.98 -14.73 -5.49
N SER A 177 -22.08 -13.40 -5.64
CA SER A 177 -21.73 -12.68 -6.87
C SER A 177 -20.23 -12.72 -7.19
N LYS A 178 -19.38 -12.87 -6.17
CA LYS A 178 -17.93 -12.98 -6.33
C LYS A 178 -17.45 -14.36 -6.80
N ARG A 179 -18.32 -15.39 -6.85
CA ARG A 179 -17.91 -16.77 -7.20
C ARG A 179 -17.36 -16.95 -8.62
N PHE A 180 -17.60 -16.00 -9.52
CA PHE A 180 -17.13 -16.07 -10.91
C PHE A 180 -15.75 -15.45 -11.12
N GLN A 181 -15.15 -14.88 -10.06
CA GLN A 181 -13.77 -14.37 -10.12
C GLN A 181 -12.77 -15.54 -10.04
N ARG A 182 -11.64 -15.42 -10.73
CA ARG A 182 -10.55 -16.41 -10.64
C ARG A 182 -9.81 -16.30 -9.31
N PHE A 183 -9.59 -15.07 -8.83
CA PHE A 183 -8.98 -14.78 -7.53
C PHE A 183 -9.86 -13.82 -6.76
N HIS A 184 -9.86 -13.96 -5.43
CA HIS A 184 -10.80 -13.24 -4.57
C HIS A 184 -10.13 -12.32 -3.52
N ALA A 185 -8.86 -11.98 -3.71
CA ALA A 185 -8.24 -10.95 -2.90
C ALA A 185 -8.81 -9.56 -3.27
N GLU A 186 -9.06 -8.72 -2.28
CA GLU A 186 -9.33 -7.31 -2.50
C GLU A 186 -8.05 -6.58 -2.94
N MET A 187 -8.18 -5.39 -3.54
CA MET A 187 -7.03 -4.59 -4.01
C MET A 187 -6.03 -4.28 -2.89
N SER A 188 -6.51 -4.12 -1.66
CA SER A 188 -5.71 -3.87 -0.46
C SER A 188 -5.23 -5.15 0.25
N GLY A 189 -5.62 -6.33 -0.27
CA GLY A 189 -5.38 -7.65 0.31
C GLY A 189 -4.18 -8.40 -0.26
N PHE A 190 -3.33 -7.73 -1.04
CA PHE A 190 -2.12 -8.34 -1.60
C PHE A 190 -1.00 -7.34 -1.85
N ALA A 191 0.23 -7.85 -1.94
CA ALA A 191 1.42 -7.14 -2.42
C ALA A 191 2.31 -8.07 -3.24
N PHE A 192 3.17 -7.52 -4.10
CA PHE A 192 3.96 -8.32 -5.02
C PHE A 192 5.35 -7.74 -5.25
N ASN A 193 6.29 -8.59 -5.64
CA ASN A 193 7.65 -8.19 -5.97
C ASN A 193 7.67 -7.43 -7.30
N SER A 194 8.22 -6.21 -7.28
CA SER A 194 8.24 -5.29 -8.43
C SER A 194 8.99 -5.83 -9.64
N THR A 195 9.97 -6.72 -9.45
CA THR A 195 10.80 -7.26 -10.53
C THR A 195 9.99 -7.95 -11.63
N ILE A 196 8.79 -8.43 -11.30
CA ILE A 196 7.84 -8.98 -12.28
C ILE A 196 7.44 -7.97 -13.36
N LEU A 197 7.56 -6.67 -13.12
CA LEU A 197 7.18 -5.65 -14.09
C LEU A 197 8.16 -5.64 -15.28
N TRP A 198 9.47 -5.78 -15.06
CA TRP A 198 10.50 -5.64 -16.11
C TRP A 198 11.36 -6.88 -16.37
N ASP A 199 11.49 -7.81 -15.42
CA ASP A 199 12.23 -9.05 -15.64
C ASP A 199 11.23 -10.21 -15.85
N PRO A 200 11.13 -10.81 -17.05
CA PRO A 200 10.15 -11.88 -17.30
C PRO A 200 10.65 -13.27 -16.92
N LYS A 201 11.97 -13.46 -16.78
CA LYS A 201 12.58 -14.79 -16.62
C LYS A 201 12.25 -15.49 -15.29
N PRO A 202 12.18 -14.79 -14.13
CA PRO A 202 11.88 -15.46 -12.86
C PRO A 202 10.41 -15.88 -12.71
N TRP A 203 9.50 -15.33 -13.53
CA TRP A 203 8.07 -15.27 -13.20
C TRP A 203 7.16 -16.08 -14.13
N HIS A 204 7.73 -16.80 -15.10
CA HIS A 204 6.96 -17.62 -16.07
C HIS A 204 5.77 -16.87 -16.68
N ARG A 205 6.00 -15.62 -17.10
CA ARG A 205 4.91 -14.72 -17.52
C ARG A 205 4.07 -15.30 -18.66
N PRO A 206 2.72 -15.23 -18.57
CA PRO A 206 1.84 -15.67 -19.65
C PRO A 206 1.89 -14.73 -20.86
N THR A 207 2.20 -13.44 -20.69
CA THR A 207 2.28 -12.45 -21.78
C THR A 207 3.47 -11.49 -21.63
N LEU A 208 3.96 -10.95 -22.75
CA LEU A 208 4.99 -9.91 -22.81
C LEU A 208 4.42 -8.48 -22.66
N GLU A 209 3.11 -8.35 -22.53
CA GLU A 209 2.47 -7.04 -22.35
C GLU A 209 2.82 -6.43 -20.99
N PRO A 210 2.93 -5.09 -20.88
CA PRO A 210 3.11 -4.45 -19.60
C PRO A 210 1.99 -4.83 -18.62
N ILE A 211 2.37 -5.18 -17.39
CA ILE A 211 1.40 -5.50 -16.34
C ILE A 211 0.72 -4.19 -15.92
N ARG A 212 -0.55 -4.05 -16.24
CA ARG A 212 -1.40 -2.89 -15.96
C ARG A 212 -2.79 -3.36 -15.52
N GLN A 213 -3.46 -2.54 -14.72
CA GLN A 213 -4.87 -2.71 -14.40
C GLN A 213 -5.73 -2.33 -15.59
N LEU A 214 -6.75 -3.15 -15.86
CA LEU A 214 -7.71 -2.91 -16.94
C LEU A 214 -8.83 -1.98 -16.48
N ASP A 215 -9.20 -1.01 -17.30
CA ASP A 215 -10.25 -0.01 -17.04
C ASP A 215 -11.63 -0.42 -17.58
N THR A 216 -11.68 -1.45 -18.44
CA THR A 216 -12.91 -1.98 -19.05
C THR A 216 -13.62 -3.04 -18.22
N VAL A 217 -12.98 -3.50 -17.14
CA VAL A 217 -13.46 -4.58 -16.28
C VAL A 217 -14.64 -4.11 -15.42
N GLU A 218 -15.57 -5.03 -15.13
CA GLU A 218 -16.70 -4.75 -14.24
C GLU A 218 -16.26 -4.47 -12.80
N ASP A 219 -17.03 -3.63 -12.10
CA ASP A 219 -16.77 -3.29 -10.71
C ASP A 219 -16.63 -4.55 -9.86
N GLY A 220 -15.55 -4.63 -9.08
CA GLY A 220 -15.21 -5.79 -8.25
C GLY A 220 -14.29 -6.83 -8.90
N PHE A 221 -14.05 -6.78 -10.22
CA PHE A 221 -13.14 -7.71 -10.92
C PHE A 221 -11.74 -7.12 -11.18
N HIS A 222 -11.50 -5.85 -10.85
CA HIS A 222 -10.20 -5.19 -11.06
C HIS A 222 -9.04 -5.88 -10.32
N ALA A 223 -9.28 -6.38 -9.10
CA ALA A 223 -8.26 -7.11 -8.35
C ALA A 223 -7.95 -8.47 -9.00
N SER A 224 -8.97 -9.31 -9.25
CA SER A 224 -8.80 -10.62 -9.93
C SER A 224 -8.06 -10.47 -11.26
N SER A 225 -8.52 -9.57 -12.12
CA SER A 225 -7.93 -9.36 -13.46
C SER A 225 -6.49 -8.85 -13.40
N PHE A 226 -6.10 -8.10 -12.37
CA PHE A 226 -4.70 -7.73 -12.16
C PHE A 226 -3.87 -8.92 -11.69
N ILE A 227 -4.38 -9.69 -10.72
CA ILE A 227 -3.69 -10.86 -10.16
C ILE A 227 -3.43 -11.90 -11.24
N GLU A 228 -4.37 -12.15 -12.16
CA GLU A 228 -4.20 -13.04 -13.32
C GLU A 228 -3.04 -12.65 -14.25
N ARG A 229 -2.59 -11.39 -14.22
CA ARG A 229 -1.42 -10.93 -14.99
C ARG A 229 -0.11 -11.07 -14.22
N VAL A 230 -0.18 -11.30 -12.90
CA VAL A 230 0.96 -11.34 -11.98
C VAL A 230 1.27 -12.78 -11.55
N VAL A 231 0.25 -13.62 -11.35
CA VAL A 231 0.41 -15.01 -10.93
C VAL A 231 -0.47 -15.94 -11.76
N GLN A 232 0.03 -17.15 -12.00
CA GLN A 232 -0.67 -18.19 -12.75
C GLN A 232 -1.76 -18.86 -11.90
N ASP A 233 -1.44 -19.17 -10.65
CA ASP A 233 -2.34 -19.83 -9.69
C ASP A 233 -1.88 -19.61 -8.24
N GLU A 234 -2.69 -20.09 -7.30
CA GLU A 234 -2.49 -19.96 -5.86
C GLU A 234 -1.17 -20.57 -5.35
N SER A 235 -0.51 -21.47 -6.10
CA SER A 235 0.79 -22.02 -5.71
C SER A 235 1.92 -20.98 -5.72
N GLN A 236 1.73 -19.87 -6.43
CA GLN A 236 2.65 -18.73 -6.46
C GLN A 236 2.32 -17.67 -5.39
N MET A 237 1.27 -17.89 -4.60
CA MET A 237 0.84 -16.99 -3.54
C MET A 237 1.34 -17.48 -2.18
N GLU A 238 1.75 -16.54 -1.33
CA GLU A 238 2.05 -16.79 0.08
C GLU A 238 1.06 -16.04 0.99
N GLY A 239 0.42 -16.79 1.87
CA GLY A 239 -0.52 -16.30 2.87
C GLY A 239 0.21 -15.63 4.04
N LEU A 240 -0.22 -14.42 4.41
CA LEU A 240 0.39 -13.63 5.48
C LEU A 240 -0.65 -13.20 6.54
N PRO A 241 -0.28 -13.19 7.84
CA PRO A 241 0.83 -13.95 8.42
C PRO A 241 0.55 -15.47 8.31
N HIS A 242 1.35 -16.32 8.98
CA HIS A 242 1.09 -17.76 9.03
C HIS A 242 -0.38 -18.08 9.36
N ASP A 243 -0.95 -19.04 8.62
CA ASP A 243 -2.36 -19.44 8.62
C ASP A 243 -3.36 -18.35 8.25
N CYS A 244 -2.90 -17.22 7.68
CA CYS A 244 -3.75 -16.07 7.37
C CYS A 244 -4.60 -15.64 8.58
N SER A 245 -4.02 -15.78 9.77
CA SER A 245 -4.73 -15.81 11.05
C SER A 245 -5.09 -14.43 11.60
N ARG A 246 -4.65 -13.34 10.93
CA ARG A 246 -4.81 -11.97 11.42
C ARG A 246 -5.29 -11.03 10.34
N VAL A 247 -6.25 -10.18 10.70
CA VAL A 247 -6.64 -9.03 9.90
C VAL A 247 -5.68 -7.88 10.17
N MET A 248 -5.08 -7.34 9.12
CA MET A 248 -4.12 -6.23 9.21
C MET A 248 -4.55 -5.00 8.40
N VAL A 249 -5.67 -5.11 7.66
CA VAL A 249 -6.22 -4.06 6.81
C VAL A 249 -7.72 -3.97 7.03
N TRP A 250 -8.22 -2.74 7.17
CA TRP A 250 -9.64 -2.44 7.25
C TRP A 250 -10.02 -1.42 6.18
N GLU A 251 -10.98 -1.78 5.33
CA GLU A 251 -11.56 -0.89 4.33
C GLU A 251 -12.75 -0.14 4.93
N LEU A 252 -12.52 1.15 5.19
CA LEU A 252 -13.48 2.05 5.81
C LEU A 252 -13.55 3.36 5.01
N ASN A 253 -14.50 3.45 4.07
CA ASN A 253 -14.72 4.69 3.33
C ASN A 253 -15.74 5.58 4.03
N VAL A 254 -15.24 6.63 4.70
CA VAL A 254 -16.09 7.70 5.24
C VAL A 254 -16.03 8.89 4.29
N GLU A 255 -17.17 9.36 3.82
CA GLU A 255 -17.26 10.57 3.00
C GLU A 255 -18.10 11.62 3.72
N SER A 256 -17.74 12.89 3.50
CA SER A 256 -18.49 14.02 4.03
C SER A 256 -19.77 14.20 3.22
N SER A 257 -20.90 14.36 3.90
CA SER A 257 -22.16 14.81 3.27
C SER A 257 -22.08 16.26 2.79
N ASN A 258 -21.13 17.04 3.32
CA ASN A 258 -20.94 18.45 3.00
C ASN A 258 -19.70 18.67 2.11
N SER A 259 -19.85 19.51 1.10
CA SER A 259 -18.81 19.89 0.13
C SER A 259 -17.84 20.96 0.65
N PHE A 260 -18.02 21.46 1.87
CA PHE A 260 -17.17 22.51 2.42
C PHE A 260 -15.75 21.99 2.69
N TYR A 261 -14.79 22.47 1.91
CA TYR A 261 -13.37 22.18 2.06
C TYR A 261 -12.56 23.50 1.99
N PRO A 262 -12.01 23.99 3.11
CA PRO A 262 -11.23 25.22 3.09
C PRO A 262 -9.92 25.01 2.35
N LYS A 263 -9.66 25.83 1.32
CA LYS A 263 -8.36 25.82 0.62
C LYS A 263 -7.23 26.07 1.62
N LYS A 264 -6.18 25.23 1.56
CA LYS A 264 -5.01 25.28 2.45
C LYS A 264 -5.33 25.21 3.96
N TRP A 265 -6.50 24.69 4.37
CA TRP A 265 -6.97 24.73 5.77
C TRP A 265 -6.97 26.15 6.37
N SER A 266 -7.10 27.17 5.51
CA SER A 266 -7.09 28.56 5.89
C SER A 266 -8.50 29.13 5.84
N MET A 267 -8.95 29.70 6.95
CA MET A 267 -10.20 30.44 7.02
C MET A 267 -9.94 31.85 6.49
N LYS A 268 -10.42 32.17 5.29
CA LYS A 268 -10.32 33.53 4.74
C LYS A 268 -11.18 34.52 5.53
N ASN A 269 -12.30 34.05 6.05
CA ASN A 269 -13.23 34.78 6.90
C ASN A 269 -13.34 34.05 8.24
N ASN A 270 -13.45 34.80 9.32
CA ASN A 270 -13.75 34.21 10.63
C ASN A 270 -15.08 33.46 10.58
N LEU A 271 -15.21 32.40 11.39
CA LEU A 271 -16.49 31.72 11.57
C LEU A 271 -17.51 32.72 12.14
N ASP A 272 -18.72 32.70 11.60
CA ASP A 272 -19.81 33.48 12.15
C ASP A 272 -20.12 33.03 13.59
N ILE A 273 -20.38 33.99 14.47
CA ILE A 273 -20.86 33.68 15.82
C ILE A 273 -22.33 33.27 15.70
N ILE A 274 -22.59 31.96 15.63
CA ILE A 274 -23.95 31.40 15.59
C ILE A 274 -24.56 31.35 17.00
N ALA A 275 -23.74 31.19 18.03
CA ALA A 275 -24.13 31.21 19.44
C ALA A 275 -23.20 32.14 20.23
N PRO A 276 -23.64 33.35 20.61
CA PRO A 276 -22.82 34.27 21.38
C PRO A 276 -22.62 33.78 22.82
N LEU A 277 -21.47 34.13 23.40
CA LEU A 277 -21.20 33.94 24.83
C LEU A 277 -22.04 34.93 25.64
N ALA A 278 -22.59 34.49 26.77
CA ALA A 278 -23.40 35.30 27.68
C ALA A 278 -22.59 36.38 28.40
#